data_AF-A0A9D9FG97-F1
#
_entry.id   AF-A0A9D9FG97-F1
#
_cell.length_a   1.000
_cell.length_b   1.000
_cell.length_c   1.000
_cell.angle_alpha   90.00
_cell.angle_beta   90.00
_cell.angle_gamma   90.00
#
_symmetry.space_group_name_H-M   'P 1'
#
loop_
_entity.id
_entity.type
_entity.pdbx_description
1 polymer ?
#
loop_
_entity_poly.entity_id
_entity_poly.type
_entity_poly.pdbx_seq_one_letter_code
_entity_poly.pdbx_strand_id
1 'polypeptide(L)'
;MPAQAFDDKERERFRKIVGVMEGATIEGERAAAREAAERLAAIHGMSVEEAIEETHPERDDGRISDAERRARRSDFEEWAAARMRMSEAFERAERYRYEMAKREAEARGLDKERPSRGPARPRTTSTYRPSRYRATEDDRFRLIAGLLRDGASLRRVADLADVSTNEVARIWLLIRG
;
A
#
# COMPACT_ATOMS: atom_id res chain seq x y z
N MET A 1 -42.57 3.40 -6.55
CA MET A 1 -42.51 4.75 -7.15
C MET A 1 -41.34 4.77 -8.11
N PRO A 2 -41.43 5.42 -9.29
CA PRO A 2 -40.27 5.56 -10.17
C PRO A 2 -39.20 6.44 -9.50
N ALA A 3 -37.93 6.08 -9.66
CA ALA A 3 -36.81 6.83 -9.12
C ALA A 3 -36.75 8.23 -9.75
N GLN A 4 -36.65 9.27 -8.93
CA GLN A 4 -36.57 10.67 -9.38
C GLN A 4 -35.20 11.23 -9.05
N ALA A 5 -34.54 11.84 -10.04
CA ALA A 5 -33.24 12.48 -9.84
C ALA A 5 -33.30 13.58 -8.77
N PHE A 6 -32.20 13.79 -8.06
CA PHE A 6 -32.08 14.85 -7.07
C PHE A 6 -32.02 16.22 -7.75
N ASP A 7 -32.71 17.22 -7.20
CA ASP A 7 -32.43 18.61 -7.57
C ASP A 7 -31.03 19.03 -7.05
N ASP A 8 -30.45 20.11 -7.58
CA ASP A 8 -29.09 20.52 -7.18
C ASP A 8 -28.94 20.85 -5.68
N LYS A 9 -29.99 21.39 -5.05
CA LYS A 9 -30.00 21.73 -3.62
C LYS A 9 -30.12 20.48 -2.75
N GLU A 10 -30.91 19.52 -3.16
CA GLU A 10 -31.11 18.23 -2.52
C GLU A 10 -29.89 17.35 -2.69
N ARG A 11 -29.25 17.38 -3.86
CA ARG A 11 -27.96 16.75 -4.15
C ARG A 11 -26.88 17.25 -3.18
N GLU A 12 -26.76 18.57 -3.04
CA GLU A 12 -25.83 19.19 -2.07
C GLU A 12 -26.17 18.86 -0.62
N ARG A 13 -27.47 18.82 -0.27
CA ARG A 13 -27.93 18.41 1.07
C ARG A 13 -27.55 16.96 1.35
N PHE A 14 -27.77 16.06 0.40
CA PHE A 14 -27.44 14.65 0.52
C PHE A 14 -25.92 14.44 0.64
N ARG A 15 -25.10 15.16 -0.13
CA ARG A 15 -23.63 15.19 0.02
C ARG A 15 -23.17 15.54 1.43
N LYS A 16 -23.77 16.57 2.04
CA LYS A 16 -23.46 16.95 3.43
C LYS A 16 -23.82 15.87 4.42
N ILE A 17 -24.98 15.23 4.27
CA ILE A 17 -25.42 14.14 5.14
C ILE A 17 -24.44 12.96 5.06
N VAL A 18 -24.05 12.57 3.84
CA VAL A 18 -23.06 11.50 3.61
C VAL A 18 -21.70 11.86 4.22
N GLY A 19 -21.26 13.11 4.07
CA GLY A 19 -20.03 13.60 4.70
C GLY A 19 -20.05 13.47 6.23
N VAL A 20 -21.19 13.78 6.87
CA VAL A 20 -21.36 13.58 8.33
C VAL A 20 -21.39 12.09 8.67
N MET A 21 -22.09 11.26 7.89
CA MET A 21 -22.17 9.82 8.11
C MET A 21 -20.79 9.15 8.09
N GLU A 22 -19.90 9.57 7.19
CA GLU A 22 -18.55 8.99 7.05
C GLU A 22 -17.54 9.61 8.04
N GLY A 23 -17.68 10.90 8.36
CA GLY A 23 -16.73 11.65 9.18
C GLY A 23 -17.05 11.72 10.68
N ALA A 24 -18.28 11.41 11.10
CA ALA A 24 -18.69 11.54 12.50
C ALA A 24 -17.93 10.57 13.42
N THR A 25 -17.43 11.09 14.54
CA THR A 25 -16.76 10.32 15.60
C THR A 25 -17.74 9.81 16.66
N ILE A 26 -18.88 10.49 16.82
CA ILE A 26 -19.94 10.15 17.77
C ILE A 26 -20.94 9.21 17.09
N GLU A 27 -21.21 8.07 17.73
CA GLU A 27 -22.10 7.04 17.18
C GLU A 27 -23.53 7.57 16.92
N GLY A 28 -24.05 8.39 17.83
CA GLY A 28 -25.38 9.01 17.68
C GLY A 28 -25.48 9.94 16.46
N GLU A 29 -24.42 10.69 16.15
CA GLU A 29 -24.38 11.55 14.98
C GLU A 29 -24.33 10.74 13.69
N ARG A 30 -23.53 9.67 13.66
CA ARG A 30 -23.46 8.74 12.53
C ARG A 30 -24.82 8.06 12.28
N ALA A 31 -25.49 7.60 13.33
CA ALA A 31 -26.80 6.97 13.24
C ALA A 31 -27.87 7.95 12.73
N ALA A 32 -27.90 9.17 13.26
CA ALA A 32 -28.83 10.21 12.81
C ALA A 32 -28.60 10.62 11.34
N ALA A 33 -27.33 10.73 10.92
CA ALA A 33 -26.99 11.03 9.53
C ALA A 33 -27.42 9.89 8.59
N ARG A 34 -27.23 8.63 9.00
CA ARG A 34 -27.70 7.46 8.24
C ARG A 34 -29.21 7.47 8.07
N GLU A 35 -29.98 7.69 9.14
CA GLU A 35 -31.44 7.77 9.08
C GLU A 35 -31.91 8.94 8.19
N ALA A 36 -31.21 10.08 8.23
CA ALA A 36 -31.47 11.21 7.35
C ALA A 36 -31.20 10.87 5.87
N ALA A 37 -30.12 10.15 5.57
CA ALA A 37 -29.81 9.68 4.22
C ALA A 37 -30.86 8.69 3.71
N GLU A 38 -31.27 7.73 4.54
CA GLU A 38 -32.31 6.75 4.23
C GLU A 38 -33.65 7.42 3.91
N ARG A 39 -34.08 8.40 4.72
CA ARG A 39 -35.30 9.17 4.44
C ARG A 39 -35.20 9.94 3.12
N LEU A 40 -34.07 10.61 2.89
CA LEU A 40 -33.91 11.45 1.72
C LEU A 40 -33.85 10.58 0.44
N ALA A 41 -33.14 9.45 0.45
CA ALA A 41 -33.13 8.50 -0.65
C ALA A 41 -34.52 7.90 -0.92
N ALA A 42 -35.28 7.56 0.13
CA ALA A 42 -36.62 6.99 0.00
C ALA A 42 -37.63 7.96 -0.64
N ILE A 43 -37.52 9.28 -0.39
CA ILE A 43 -38.34 10.30 -1.05
C ILE A 43 -38.15 10.26 -2.57
N HIS A 44 -36.91 10.05 -3.02
CA HIS A 44 -36.56 9.93 -4.43
C HIS A 44 -36.75 8.52 -5.00
N GLY A 45 -37.23 7.57 -4.20
CA GLY A 45 -37.41 6.18 -4.60
C GLY A 45 -36.11 5.44 -4.89
N MET A 46 -35.01 5.86 -4.28
CA MET A 46 -33.68 5.25 -4.40
C MET A 46 -33.27 4.59 -3.08
N SER A 47 -32.37 3.61 -3.17
CA SER A 47 -31.57 3.18 -2.02
C SER A 47 -30.53 4.24 -1.63
N VAL A 48 -29.98 4.16 -0.42
CA VAL A 48 -28.94 5.09 0.04
C VAL A 48 -27.71 5.00 -0.86
N GLU A 49 -27.34 3.79 -1.27
CA GLU A 49 -26.21 3.51 -2.15
C GLU A 49 -26.43 4.10 -3.54
N GLU A 50 -27.59 3.91 -4.15
CA GLU A 50 -27.94 4.50 -5.45
C GLU A 50 -27.96 6.04 -5.37
N ALA A 51 -28.47 6.59 -4.27
CA ALA A 51 -28.46 8.04 -4.04
C ALA A 51 -27.03 8.57 -3.83
N ILE A 52 -26.12 7.82 -3.21
CA ILE A 52 -24.70 8.20 -3.11
C ILE A 52 -24.05 8.22 -4.49
N GLU A 53 -24.29 7.20 -5.33
CA GLU A 53 -23.74 7.12 -6.68
C GLU A 53 -24.25 8.27 -7.58
N GLU A 54 -25.54 8.60 -7.48
CA GLU A 54 -26.14 9.72 -8.22
C GLU A 54 -25.60 11.08 -7.77
N THR A 55 -25.47 11.27 -6.46
CA THR A 55 -25.13 12.57 -5.89
C THR A 55 -23.62 12.83 -5.90
N HIS A 56 -22.78 11.80 -5.92
CA HIS A 56 -21.32 11.91 -5.94
C HIS A 56 -20.71 11.32 -7.22
N PRO A 57 -20.97 11.90 -8.40
CA PRO A 57 -20.38 11.43 -9.66
C PRO A 57 -18.85 11.60 -9.69
N GLU A 58 -18.31 12.46 -8.82
CA GLU A 58 -16.87 12.72 -8.65
C GLU A 58 -16.21 11.80 -7.62
N ARG A 59 -16.98 10.94 -6.94
CA ARG A 59 -16.42 9.68 -6.44
C ARG A 59 -16.14 8.86 -7.70
N ASP A 60 -15.01 9.16 -8.34
CA ASP A 60 -14.25 8.22 -9.15
C ASP A 60 -14.32 6.89 -8.40
N ASP A 61 -15.12 5.96 -8.93
CA ASP A 61 -15.69 4.87 -8.13
C ASP A 61 -14.60 3.97 -7.57
N GLY A 62 -13.35 4.08 -8.04
CA GLY A 62 -12.19 3.35 -7.55
C GLY A 62 -12.38 1.83 -7.65
N ARG A 63 -13.52 1.39 -8.20
CA ARG A 63 -13.90 0.03 -8.46
C ARG A 63 -13.26 -0.28 -9.80
N ILE A 64 -11.99 -0.66 -9.71
CA ILE A 64 -11.26 -1.37 -10.78
C ILE A 64 -12.27 -2.31 -11.43
N SER A 65 -12.57 -2.10 -12.70
CA SER A 65 -13.54 -2.92 -13.43
C SER A 65 -13.14 -4.40 -13.30
N ASP A 66 -14.09 -5.33 -13.38
CA ASP A 66 -13.74 -6.76 -13.28
C ASP A 66 -12.71 -7.18 -14.33
N ALA A 67 -12.71 -6.54 -15.50
CA ALA A 67 -11.72 -6.71 -16.55
C ALA A 67 -10.32 -6.21 -16.11
N GLU A 68 -10.25 -5.02 -15.54
CA GLU A 68 -9.00 -4.43 -15.05
C GLU A 68 -8.47 -5.18 -13.81
N ARG A 69 -9.35 -5.74 -12.99
CA ARG A 69 -8.97 -6.57 -11.83
C ARG A 69 -8.34 -7.88 -12.27
N ARG A 70 -8.83 -8.47 -13.36
CA ARG A 70 -8.22 -9.66 -13.98
C ARG A 70 -6.87 -9.34 -14.62
N ALA A 71 -6.77 -8.22 -15.34
CA ALA A 71 -5.50 -7.78 -15.93
C ALA A 71 -4.42 -7.54 -14.87
N ARG A 72 -4.75 -6.88 -13.76
CA ARG A 72 -3.79 -6.69 -12.66
C ARG A 72 -3.38 -8.00 -11.98
N ARG A 73 -4.26 -9.00 -11.92
CA ARG A 73 -3.91 -10.33 -11.41
C ARG A 73 -2.97 -11.07 -12.34
N SER A 74 -3.21 -11.03 -13.66
CA SER A 74 -2.28 -11.65 -14.62
C SER A 74 -0.91 -10.98 -14.59
N ASP A 75 -0.87 -9.64 -14.53
CA ASP A 75 0.39 -8.90 -14.46
C ASP A 75 1.17 -9.23 -13.17
N PHE A 76 0.46 -9.39 -12.05
CA PHE A 76 1.06 -9.80 -10.78
C PHE A 76 1.58 -11.25 -10.82
N GLU A 77 0.83 -12.16 -11.42
CA GLU A 77 1.25 -13.57 -11.59
C GLU A 77 2.48 -13.69 -12.49
N GLU A 78 2.52 -12.95 -13.59
CA GLU A 78 3.68 -12.89 -14.49
C GLU A 78 4.92 -12.31 -13.79
N TRP A 79 4.75 -11.23 -13.03
CA TRP A 79 5.81 -10.64 -12.23
C TRP A 79 6.32 -11.60 -11.14
N ALA A 80 5.41 -12.27 -10.42
CA ALA A 80 5.76 -13.25 -9.40
C ALA A 80 6.51 -14.45 -9.98
N ALA A 81 6.07 -14.95 -11.15
CA ALA A 81 6.75 -16.02 -11.87
C ALA A 81 8.16 -15.58 -12.34
N ALA A 82 8.31 -14.36 -12.83
CA ALA A 82 9.62 -13.81 -13.21
C ALA A 82 10.56 -13.69 -12.00
N ARG A 83 10.04 -13.25 -10.85
CA ARG A 83 10.79 -13.14 -9.59
C ARG A 83 11.30 -14.51 -9.12
N MET A 84 10.45 -15.54 -9.12
CA MET A 84 10.82 -16.89 -8.72
C MET A 84 11.94 -17.48 -9.60
N ARG A 85 11.85 -17.32 -10.91
CA ARG A 85 12.90 -17.77 -11.85
C ARG A 85 14.26 -17.08 -11.57
N MET A 86 14.24 -15.80 -11.22
CA MET A 86 15.46 -15.06 -10.89
C MET A 86 16.09 -15.57 -9.59
N SER A 87 15.28 -15.86 -8.56
CA SER A 87 15.74 -16.43 -7.30
C SER A 87 16.36 -17.83 -7.50
N GLU A 88 15.69 -18.70 -8.26
CA GLU A 88 16.22 -20.05 -8.56
C GLU A 88 17.53 -20.01 -9.36
N ALA A 89 17.68 -19.05 -10.27
CA ALA A 89 18.93 -18.85 -11.01
C ALA A 89 20.05 -18.37 -10.08
N PHE A 90 19.74 -17.46 -9.14
CA PHE A 90 20.68 -16.96 -8.15
C PHE A 90 21.14 -18.07 -7.20
N GLU A 91 20.20 -18.84 -6.64
CA GLU A 91 20.50 -19.95 -5.73
C GLU A 91 21.38 -21.02 -6.39
N ARG A 92 21.12 -21.35 -7.67
CA ARG A 92 21.96 -22.29 -8.42
C ARG A 92 23.38 -21.76 -8.61
N ALA A 93 23.53 -20.48 -8.95
CA ALA A 93 24.84 -19.86 -9.11
C ALA A 93 25.60 -19.81 -7.76
N GLU A 94 24.91 -19.54 -6.67
CA GLU A 94 25.49 -19.48 -5.33
C GLU A 94 25.92 -20.86 -4.82
N ARG A 95 25.09 -21.90 -5.04
CA ARG A 95 25.47 -23.30 -4.76
C ARG A 95 26.70 -23.72 -5.54
N TYR A 96 26.77 -23.39 -6.84
CA TYR A 96 27.93 -23.72 -7.65
C TYR A 96 29.21 -23.03 -7.14
N ARG A 97 29.12 -21.74 -6.79
CA ARG A 97 30.26 -21.00 -6.19
C ARG A 97 30.69 -21.62 -4.87
N TYR A 98 29.74 -21.98 -4.02
CA TYR A 98 30.01 -22.62 -2.73
C TYR A 98 30.70 -23.98 -2.92
N GLU A 99 30.21 -24.83 -3.81
CA GLU A 99 30.80 -26.15 -4.08
C GLU A 99 32.23 -26.03 -4.64
N MET A 100 32.46 -25.08 -5.55
CA MET A 100 33.80 -24.81 -6.08
C MET A 100 34.75 -24.32 -4.97
N ALA A 101 34.30 -23.38 -4.14
CA ALA A 101 35.09 -22.88 -3.00
C ALA A 101 35.37 -23.99 -1.97
N LYS A 102 34.41 -24.88 -1.71
CA LYS A 102 34.57 -26.02 -0.82
C LYS A 102 35.62 -26.99 -1.36
N ARG A 103 35.55 -27.36 -2.64
CA ARG A 103 36.54 -28.23 -3.29
C ARG A 103 37.95 -27.63 -3.28
N GLU A 104 38.05 -26.31 -3.48
CA GLU A 104 39.33 -25.60 -3.43
C GLU A 104 39.92 -25.58 -2.01
N ALA A 105 39.07 -25.42 -0.97
CA ALA A 105 39.48 -25.52 0.43
C ALA A 105 39.92 -26.94 0.83
N GLU A 106 39.18 -27.96 0.39
CA GLU A 106 39.54 -29.37 0.56
C GLU A 106 40.89 -29.69 -0.12
N ALA A 107 41.10 -29.20 -1.35
CA ALA A 107 42.35 -29.36 -2.10
C ALA A 107 43.55 -28.65 -1.44
N ARG A 108 43.32 -27.53 -0.75
CA ARG A 108 44.32 -26.85 0.08
C ARG A 108 44.57 -27.54 1.43
N GLY A 109 43.85 -28.62 1.74
CA GLY A 109 44.03 -29.38 2.98
C GLY A 109 43.41 -28.74 4.23
N LEU A 110 42.54 -27.74 4.08
CA LEU A 110 41.92 -26.99 5.18
C LEU A 110 40.71 -27.70 5.81
N ASP A 111 40.31 -28.87 5.30
CA ASP A 111 39.13 -29.61 5.79
C ASP A 111 39.44 -30.59 6.96
N LYS A 112 40.68 -30.58 7.49
CA LYS A 112 41.10 -31.47 8.60
C LYS A 112 41.01 -30.86 9.98
N GLU A 113 40.62 -29.59 10.11
CA GLU A 113 40.34 -29.02 11.41
C GLU A 113 38.83 -29.03 11.64
N ARG A 114 38.36 -30.04 12.40
CA ARG A 114 37.12 -29.91 13.17
C ARG A 114 37.12 -28.48 13.74
N PRO A 115 36.04 -27.70 13.60
CA PRO A 115 36.00 -26.39 14.20
C PRO A 115 36.21 -26.60 15.70
N SER A 116 37.40 -26.23 16.18
CA SER A 116 37.67 -26.08 17.58
C SER A 116 36.55 -25.19 18.09
N ARG A 117 35.68 -25.75 18.93
CA ARG A 117 34.71 -25.00 19.72
C ARG A 117 35.54 -24.13 20.66
N GLY A 118 36.11 -23.05 20.13
CA GLY A 118 36.67 -21.98 20.93
C GLY A 118 35.59 -21.51 21.91
N PRO A 119 35.98 -21.09 23.12
CA PRO A 119 35.01 -20.71 24.13
C PRO A 119 34.05 -19.69 23.53
N ALA A 120 32.76 -20.01 23.59
CA ALA A 120 31.70 -19.15 23.08
C ALA A 120 31.93 -17.75 23.65
N ARG A 121 32.33 -16.81 22.77
CA ARG A 121 32.41 -15.40 23.15
C ARG A 121 31.04 -15.04 23.71
N PRO A 122 30.95 -14.45 24.91
CA PRO A 122 29.66 -14.05 25.46
C PRO A 122 29.01 -13.17 24.39
N ARG A 123 27.80 -13.56 23.98
CA ARG A 123 26.98 -12.78 23.05
C ARG A 123 26.90 -11.40 23.68
N THR A 124 27.58 -10.42 23.09
CA THR A 124 27.43 -9.03 23.49
C THR A 124 25.94 -8.76 23.42
N THR A 125 25.32 -8.62 24.59
CA THR A 125 23.96 -8.11 24.69
C THR A 125 24.02 -6.76 24.02
N SER A 126 23.48 -6.70 22.80
CA SER A 126 23.36 -5.46 22.05
C SER A 126 22.51 -4.55 22.92
N THR A 127 23.16 -3.70 23.71
CA THR A 127 22.51 -2.62 24.42
C THR A 127 21.81 -1.82 23.35
N TYR A 128 20.47 -1.88 23.32
CA TYR A 128 19.63 -1.10 22.44
C TYR A 128 20.00 0.36 22.66
N ARG A 129 20.89 0.86 21.80
CA ARG A 129 21.25 2.26 21.77
C ARG A 129 20.18 2.88 20.88
N PRO A 130 19.26 3.70 21.41
CA PRO A 130 18.26 4.34 20.57
C PRO A 130 19.01 5.10 19.49
N SER A 131 18.78 4.68 18.25
CA SER A 131 19.37 5.28 17.08
C SER A 131 18.94 6.74 17.06
N ARG A 132 19.89 7.68 17.16
CA ARG A 132 19.64 9.12 16.98
C ARG A 132 19.44 9.47 15.50
N TYR A 133 18.96 8.53 14.71
CA TYR A 133 18.76 8.71 13.29
C TYR A 133 17.63 9.70 13.07
N ARG A 134 17.96 10.80 12.40
CA ARG A 134 16.97 11.72 11.86
C ARG A 134 16.84 11.39 10.38
N ALA A 135 15.62 11.07 9.95
CA ALA A 135 15.33 10.83 8.55
C ALA A 135 15.76 12.06 7.72
N THR A 136 16.63 11.81 6.75
CA THR A 136 17.09 12.83 5.80
C THR A 136 16.06 13.04 4.70
N GLU A 137 16.22 14.10 3.89
CA GLU A 137 15.38 14.31 2.71
C GLU A 137 15.49 13.14 1.72
N ASP A 138 16.68 12.51 1.62
CA ASP A 138 16.90 11.37 0.75
C ASP A 138 16.13 10.13 1.21
N ASP A 139 15.98 9.92 2.52
CA ASP A 139 15.15 8.84 3.07
C ASP A 139 13.67 9.07 2.80
N ARG A 140 13.21 10.32 2.89
CA ARG A 140 11.82 10.67 2.54
C ARG A 140 11.57 10.45 1.06
N PHE A 141 12.51 10.87 0.20
CA PHE A 141 12.43 10.61 -1.23
C PHE A 141 12.33 9.11 -1.51
N ARG A 142 13.19 8.28 -0.90
CA ARG A 142 13.16 6.81 -1.06
C ARG A 142 11.86 6.19 -0.56
N LEU A 143 11.33 6.65 0.57
CA LEU A 143 10.05 6.22 1.11
C LEU A 143 8.90 6.53 0.15
N ILE A 144 8.80 7.80 -0.29
CA ILE A 144 7.75 8.27 -1.21
C ILE A 144 7.86 7.53 -2.54
N ALA A 145 9.07 7.40 -3.10
CA ALA A 145 9.32 6.68 -4.34
C ALA A 145 8.91 5.20 -4.25
N GLY A 146 9.25 4.52 -3.15
CA GLY A 146 8.87 3.14 -2.91
C GLY A 146 7.36 2.97 -2.84
N LEU A 147 6.68 3.79 -2.04
CA LEU A 147 5.23 3.72 -1.89
C LEU A 147 4.48 3.99 -3.21
N LEU A 148 4.96 4.94 -4.01
CA LEU A 148 4.40 5.22 -5.34
C LEU A 148 4.61 4.05 -6.31
N ARG A 149 5.79 3.41 -6.25
CA ARG A 149 6.10 2.23 -7.06
C ARG A 149 5.23 1.01 -6.69
N ASP A 150 4.88 0.91 -5.42
CA ASP A 150 3.96 -0.10 -4.88
C ASP A 150 2.47 0.22 -5.19
N GLY A 151 2.19 1.31 -5.91
CA GLY A 151 0.86 1.67 -6.38
C GLY A 151 -0.01 2.38 -5.34
N ALA A 152 0.57 2.91 -4.25
CA ALA A 152 -0.17 3.70 -3.28
C ALA A 152 -0.65 5.03 -3.90
N SER A 153 -1.85 5.48 -3.51
CA SER A 153 -2.41 6.76 -3.98
C SER A 153 -1.63 7.95 -3.42
N LEU A 154 -1.56 9.06 -4.16
CA LEU A 154 -0.83 10.27 -3.74
C LEU A 154 -1.21 10.74 -2.33
N ARG A 155 -2.51 10.70 -2.02
CA ARG A 155 -3.04 11.07 -0.70
C ARG A 155 -2.57 10.13 0.40
N ARG A 156 -2.60 8.81 0.16
CA ARG A 156 -2.11 7.81 1.12
C ARG A 156 -0.60 7.95 1.36
N VAL A 157 0.17 8.28 0.33
CA VAL A 157 1.62 8.51 0.47
C VAL A 157 1.89 9.79 1.25
N ALA A 158 1.13 10.86 1.00
CA ALA A 158 1.21 12.13 1.74
C ALA A 158 0.94 11.92 3.24
N ASP A 159 -0.11 11.17 3.57
CA ASP A 159 -0.48 10.85 4.96
C ASP A 159 0.60 10.00 5.66
N LEU A 160 1.19 9.02 4.95
CA LEU A 160 2.21 8.12 5.52
C LEU A 160 3.59 8.78 5.67
N ALA A 161 3.95 9.68 4.76
CA ALA A 161 5.24 10.35 4.76
C ALA A 161 5.22 11.71 5.49
N ASP A 162 4.06 12.13 6.02
CA ASP A 162 3.82 13.42 6.68
C ASP A 162 4.27 14.61 5.81
N VAL A 163 3.81 14.61 4.56
CA VAL A 163 4.11 15.66 3.57
C VAL A 163 2.86 16.04 2.79
N SER A 164 2.92 17.16 2.07
CA SER A 164 1.80 17.59 1.22
C SER A 164 1.65 16.71 -0.03
N THR A 165 0.43 16.54 -0.52
CA THR A 165 0.14 15.83 -1.79
C THR A 165 0.89 16.45 -2.98
N ASN A 166 1.11 17.77 -2.97
CA ASN A 166 1.90 18.48 -3.99
C ASN A 166 3.37 18.07 -3.99
N GLU A 167 3.94 17.77 -2.82
CA GLU A 167 5.32 17.31 -2.68
C GLU A 167 5.49 15.88 -3.21
N VAL A 168 4.53 15.01 -2.90
CA VAL A 168 4.45 13.65 -3.48
C VAL A 168 4.34 13.72 -5.01
N ALA A 169 3.48 14.58 -5.55
CA ALA A 169 3.33 14.76 -7.00
C ALA A 169 4.61 15.26 -7.67
N ARG A 170 5.36 16.16 -7.02
CA ARG A 170 6.66 16.66 -7.49
C ARG A 170 7.69 15.53 -7.60
N ILE A 171 7.76 14.68 -6.57
CA ILE A 171 8.64 13.50 -6.55
C ILE A 171 8.22 12.48 -7.62
N TRP A 172 6.92 12.26 -7.79
CA TRP A 172 6.40 11.36 -8.82
C TRP A 172 6.79 11.80 -10.24
N LEU A 173 6.75 13.11 -10.52
CA LEU A 173 7.22 13.67 -11.80
C LEU A 173 8.73 13.47 -12.00
N LEU A 174 9.53 13.58 -10.94
CA LEU A 174 10.98 13.36 -10.99
C LEU A 174 11.37 11.90 -11.24
N ILE A 175 10.56 10.93 -10.79
CA ILE A 175 10.82 9.50 -10.99
C ILE A 175 10.38 9.03 -12.39
N ARG A 176 9.42 9.74 -13.00
CA ARG A 176 8.83 9.38 -14.30
C ARG A 176 9.54 10.01 -15.50
N GLY A 177 10.35 11.05 -15.27
CA GLY A 177 11.24 11.66 -16.28
C GLY A 177 12.54 10.88 -16.43
#